data_AF-A0A6N7XMA6-F1
#
_entry.id   AF-A0A6N7XMA6-F1
#
_cell.length_a   1.000
_cell.length_b   1.000
_cell.length_c   1.000
_cell.angle_alpha   90.00
_cell.angle_beta   90.00
_cell.angle_gamma   90.00
#
_symmetry.space_group_name_H-M   'P 1'
#
loop_
_entity.id
_entity.type
_entity.pdbx_description
1 polymer ?
#
loop_
_entity_poly.entity_id
_entity_poly.type
_entity_poly.pdbx_seq_one_letter_code
_entity_poly.pdbx_strand_id
1 'polypeptide(L)'
;MGEDFKWVNVDKREYIEPFAFNYGARFHQCMSRENEVRNALHSLLSDEWKGNRILWIGDSCSVEESYPNDLIRVLYEQTVEFGHPEDVFDLICETYQDVSGLFKEAEECVREYIGAYIADVRAGIDVPNEFGIDINHPFRGQFQRETEEYRYTINYTKGIYYELGETAVVARVYNADFSTERYYYEVEEDPLSLLLGYGEKAKPGEWLGDAIGVSNQRPEGFFRIPRIYLKYYPYYHNSCTLSRRMVRRMPKSKESIAVYPAKIEEMTR
;
A
#
# COMPACT_ATOMS: atom_id res chain seq x y z
N MET A 1 -9.14 -16.75 7.68
CA MET A 1 -7.79 -16.49 7.11
C MET A 1 -7.57 -14.99 7.07
N GLY A 2 -6.31 -14.55 7.17
CA GLY A 2 -5.94 -13.15 6.92
C GLY A 2 -6.03 -12.84 5.43
N GLU A 3 -6.06 -11.56 5.08
CA GLU A 3 -5.99 -11.07 3.70
C GLU A 3 -4.56 -10.56 3.49
N ASP A 4 -3.90 -11.01 2.42
CA ASP A 4 -2.54 -10.61 2.04
C ASP A 4 -2.61 -9.58 0.90
N PHE A 5 -1.68 -8.63 0.86
CA PHE A 5 -1.78 -7.44 0.02
C PHE A 5 -0.53 -7.20 -0.83
N LYS A 6 -0.72 -6.52 -1.97
CA LYS A 6 0.35 -6.08 -2.87
C LYS A 6 0.24 -4.59 -3.20
N TRP A 7 1.38 -3.94 -3.44
CA TRP A 7 1.39 -2.61 -4.06
C TRP A 7 1.26 -2.76 -5.55
N VAL A 8 0.28 -2.13 -6.16
CA VAL A 8 -0.03 -2.30 -7.58
C VAL A 8 -0.01 -0.96 -8.28
N ASN A 9 0.66 -0.90 -9.42
CA ASN A 9 0.55 0.16 -10.40
C ASN A 9 -0.35 -0.32 -11.55
N VAL A 10 -1.58 0.21 -11.57
CA VAL A 10 -2.59 -0.18 -12.56
C VAL A 10 -2.25 0.30 -13.97
N ASP A 11 -1.56 1.43 -14.07
CA ASP A 11 -1.22 2.05 -15.36
C ASP A 11 -0.12 1.29 -16.09
N LYS A 12 0.87 0.82 -15.34
CA LYS A 12 2.02 0.09 -15.91
C LYS A 12 1.85 -1.42 -15.90
N ARG A 13 0.81 -1.94 -15.25
CA ARG A 13 0.63 -3.38 -14.97
C ARG A 13 1.85 -3.96 -14.24
N GLU A 14 2.25 -3.28 -13.17
CA GLU A 14 3.40 -3.67 -12.34
C GLU A 14 2.96 -3.81 -10.87
N TYR A 15 3.63 -4.65 -10.08
CA TYR A 15 3.40 -4.73 -8.63
C TYR A 15 4.68 -4.98 -7.84
N ILE A 16 4.59 -4.73 -6.53
CA ILE A 16 5.61 -5.10 -5.53
C ILE A 16 4.99 -6.15 -4.60
N GLU A 17 5.70 -7.27 -4.46
CA GLU A 17 5.37 -8.40 -3.60
C GLU A 17 6.08 -8.25 -2.25
N PRO A 18 5.37 -8.04 -1.13
CA PRO A 18 6.00 -7.95 0.19
C PRO A 18 6.85 -9.16 0.56
N PHE A 19 6.43 -10.36 0.18
CA PHE A 19 7.17 -11.57 0.49
C PHE A 19 8.55 -11.61 -0.20
N ALA A 20 8.72 -10.91 -1.32
CA ALA A 20 10.02 -10.77 -1.99
C ALA A 20 11.05 -9.97 -1.17
N PHE A 21 10.62 -9.22 -0.15
CA PHE A 21 11.49 -8.50 0.78
C PHE A 21 11.57 -9.20 2.14
N ASN A 22 11.12 -10.46 2.26
CA ASN A 22 11.00 -11.18 3.53
C ASN A 22 10.04 -10.49 4.54
N TYR A 23 9.04 -9.77 4.04
CA TYR A 23 7.96 -9.19 4.83
C TYR A 23 6.69 -10.02 4.72
N GLY A 24 5.84 -9.96 5.76
CA GLY A 24 4.48 -10.44 5.65
C GLY A 24 3.60 -9.44 4.88
N ALA A 25 2.63 -9.95 4.12
CA ALA A 25 1.80 -9.14 3.24
C ALA A 25 0.53 -8.58 3.90
N ARG A 26 0.28 -8.84 5.19
CA ARG A 26 -0.91 -8.28 5.87
C ARG A 26 -0.71 -6.79 6.16
N PHE A 27 -1.80 -6.02 6.20
CA PHE A 27 -1.81 -4.58 6.49
C PHE A 27 -0.75 -4.13 7.53
N HIS A 28 -0.81 -4.65 8.74
CA HIS A 28 0.11 -4.24 9.82
C HIS A 28 1.56 -4.67 9.64
N GLN A 29 1.81 -5.74 8.89
CA GLN A 29 3.15 -6.25 8.65
C GLN A 29 3.93 -5.32 7.71
N CYS A 30 3.22 -4.56 6.88
CA CYS A 30 3.80 -3.57 5.96
C CYS A 30 3.67 -2.11 6.44
N MET A 31 3.16 -1.86 7.64
CA MET A 31 2.93 -0.51 8.15
C MET A 31 4.08 0.04 9.00
N SER A 32 5.14 -0.72 9.27
CA SER A 32 6.26 -0.22 10.05
C SER A 32 6.98 0.96 9.37
N ARG A 33 7.45 1.92 10.18
CA ARG A 33 8.30 3.03 9.70
C ARG A 33 9.62 2.60 9.08
N GLU A 34 10.13 1.43 9.45
CA GLU A 34 11.29 0.80 8.83
C GLU A 34 10.71 -0.35 8.01
N ASN A 35 10.67 -0.18 6.70
CA ASN A 35 10.08 -1.14 5.78
C ASN A 35 10.68 -0.99 4.38
N GLU A 36 11.47 -1.97 3.96
CA GLU A 36 12.10 -2.06 2.65
C GLU A 36 11.05 -2.11 1.52
N VAL A 37 9.89 -2.74 1.73
CA VAL A 37 8.77 -2.74 0.76
C VAL A 37 8.26 -1.32 0.51
N ARG A 38 8.15 -0.51 1.57
CA ARG A 38 7.76 0.90 1.44
C ARG A 38 8.85 1.71 0.75
N ASN A 39 10.12 1.49 1.09
CA ASN A 39 11.21 2.21 0.46
C ASN A 39 11.31 1.85 -1.04
N ALA A 40 11.04 0.60 -1.43
CA ALA A 40 10.89 0.20 -2.83
C ALA A 40 9.75 0.98 -3.51
N LEU A 41 8.57 1.04 -2.89
CA LEU A 41 7.45 1.86 -3.39
C LEU A 41 7.85 3.34 -3.54
N HIS A 42 8.49 3.93 -2.54
CA HIS A 42 8.91 5.34 -2.59
C HIS A 42 9.92 5.60 -3.70
N SER A 43 10.85 4.67 -3.92
CA SER A 43 11.81 4.73 -5.02
C SER A 43 11.12 4.78 -6.37
N LEU A 44 10.04 4.01 -6.56
CA LEU A 44 9.24 4.05 -7.79
C LEU A 44 8.38 5.33 -7.86
N LEU A 45 7.77 5.75 -6.76
CA LEU A 45 6.91 6.96 -6.70
C LEU A 45 7.67 8.27 -6.93
N SER A 46 9.00 8.27 -6.78
CA SER A 46 9.81 9.45 -7.03
C SER A 46 10.01 9.72 -8.53
N ASP A 47 9.92 8.66 -9.36
CA ASP A 47 10.11 8.72 -10.81
C ASP A 47 9.14 7.81 -11.59
N GLU A 48 9.40 6.50 -11.72
CA GLU A 48 8.70 5.66 -12.72
C GLU A 48 7.21 5.43 -12.48
N TRP A 49 6.76 5.50 -11.22
CA TRP A 49 5.35 5.37 -10.82
C TRP A 49 4.72 6.73 -10.48
N LYS A 50 5.46 7.83 -10.67
CA LYS A 50 5.01 9.16 -10.31
C LYS A 50 3.76 9.55 -11.09
N GLY A 51 2.69 9.89 -10.35
CA GLY A 51 1.42 10.29 -10.93
C GLY A 51 0.61 9.16 -11.56
N ASN A 52 1.01 7.90 -11.35
CA ASN A 52 0.22 6.73 -11.77
C ASN A 52 -0.86 6.40 -10.73
N ARG A 53 -1.81 5.55 -11.14
CA ARG A 53 -2.86 4.96 -10.30
C ARG A 53 -2.29 3.80 -9.49
N ILE A 54 -1.97 4.10 -8.23
CA ILE A 54 -1.38 3.15 -7.28
C ILE A 54 -2.40 2.76 -6.21
N LEU A 55 -2.41 1.49 -5.82
CA LEU A 55 -3.20 0.99 -4.71
C LEU A 55 -2.48 -0.11 -3.91
N TRP A 56 -2.93 -0.30 -2.68
CA TRP A 56 -2.55 -1.42 -1.82
C TRP A 56 -3.73 -2.40 -1.77
N ILE A 57 -3.68 -3.44 -2.59
CA ILE A 57 -4.84 -4.30 -2.86
C ILE A 57 -4.73 -5.66 -2.19
N GLY A 58 -5.84 -6.13 -1.60
CA GLY A 58 -5.93 -7.42 -0.91
C GLY A 58 -6.31 -8.58 -1.84
N ASP A 59 -5.79 -9.76 -1.54
CA ASP A 59 -6.00 -11.01 -2.30
C ASP A 59 -7.45 -11.52 -2.30
N SER A 60 -8.24 -11.08 -1.32
CA SER A 60 -9.65 -11.48 -1.17
C SER A 60 -10.62 -10.45 -1.76
N CYS A 61 -10.11 -9.40 -2.40
CA CYS A 61 -10.95 -8.31 -2.89
C CYS A 61 -11.61 -8.64 -4.23
N SER A 62 -12.76 -8.03 -4.46
CA SER A 62 -13.49 -8.09 -5.73
C SER A 62 -13.78 -6.65 -6.20
N VAL A 63 -13.97 -6.49 -7.50
CA VAL A 63 -14.27 -5.20 -8.15
C VAL A 63 -15.51 -5.34 -9.01
N GLU A 64 -16.28 -4.26 -9.12
CA GLU A 64 -17.55 -4.26 -9.84
C GLU A 64 -17.58 -3.10 -10.85
N GLU A 65 -18.28 -3.29 -11.98
CA GLU A 65 -18.40 -2.26 -13.04
C GLU A 65 -18.95 -0.93 -12.51
N SER A 66 -19.90 -1.01 -11.58
CA SER A 66 -20.62 0.14 -11.04
C SER A 66 -19.89 0.88 -9.92
N TYR A 67 -18.66 0.46 -9.59
CA TYR A 67 -17.93 1.01 -8.45
C TYR A 67 -17.65 2.52 -8.65
N PRO A 68 -17.88 3.39 -7.63
CA PRO A 68 -17.82 4.84 -7.81
C PRO A 68 -16.40 5.41 -7.97
N ASN A 69 -15.36 4.60 -7.88
CA ASN A 69 -13.95 5.01 -7.99
C ASN A 69 -13.39 4.62 -9.36
N ASP A 70 -12.87 5.59 -10.11
CA ASP A 70 -12.39 5.36 -11.48
C ASP A 70 -11.20 4.41 -11.57
N LEU A 71 -10.32 4.36 -10.56
CA LEU A 71 -9.24 3.37 -10.52
C LEU A 71 -9.81 1.95 -10.44
N ILE A 72 -10.81 1.73 -9.57
CA ILE A 72 -11.45 0.42 -9.42
C ILE A 72 -12.20 0.02 -10.69
N ARG A 73 -12.84 0.98 -11.38
CA ARG A 73 -13.50 0.71 -12.67
C ARG A 73 -12.50 0.26 -13.74
N VAL A 74 -11.31 0.87 -13.78
CA VAL A 74 -10.26 0.44 -14.71
C VAL A 74 -9.73 -0.95 -14.37
N LEU A 75 -9.58 -1.28 -13.09
CA LEU A 75 -9.27 -2.65 -12.70
C LEU A 75 -10.35 -3.62 -13.15
N TYR A 76 -11.63 -3.29 -12.95
CA TYR A 76 -12.74 -4.10 -13.45
C TYR A 76 -12.65 -4.31 -14.97
N GLU A 77 -12.45 -3.25 -15.76
CA GLU A 77 -12.30 -3.35 -17.21
C GLU A 77 -11.15 -4.31 -17.61
N GLN A 78 -10.05 -4.31 -16.87
CA GLN A 78 -8.93 -5.24 -17.08
C GLN A 78 -9.28 -6.69 -16.69
N THR A 79 -10.08 -6.91 -15.63
CA THR A 79 -10.57 -8.26 -15.30
C THR A 79 -11.47 -8.83 -16.41
N VAL A 80 -12.27 -7.96 -17.04
CA VAL A 80 -13.10 -8.34 -18.21
C VAL A 80 -12.22 -8.66 -19.42
N GLU A 81 -11.18 -7.87 -19.69
CA GLU A 81 -10.21 -8.14 -20.77
C GLU A 81 -9.49 -9.47 -20.56
N PHE A 82 -9.13 -9.79 -19.30
CA PHE A 82 -8.49 -11.03 -18.91
C PHE A 82 -9.39 -12.27 -19.04
N GLY A 83 -10.72 -12.08 -19.02
CA GLY A 83 -11.70 -13.15 -19.19
C GLY A 83 -12.26 -13.72 -17.89
N HIS A 84 -11.85 -13.18 -16.74
CA HIS A 84 -12.34 -13.51 -15.41
C HIS A 84 -12.86 -12.24 -14.72
N PRO A 85 -14.06 -11.76 -15.06
CA PRO A 85 -14.60 -10.53 -14.47
C PRO A 85 -14.60 -10.58 -12.95
N GLU A 86 -14.31 -9.44 -12.32
CA GLU A 86 -14.27 -9.25 -10.86
C GLU A 86 -13.07 -9.92 -10.15
N ASP A 87 -12.33 -10.80 -10.83
CA ASP A 87 -11.16 -11.49 -10.29
C ASP A 87 -9.87 -10.67 -10.50
N VAL A 88 -9.52 -9.88 -9.49
CA VAL A 88 -8.38 -8.97 -9.58
C VAL A 88 -7.06 -9.65 -9.23
N PHE A 89 -7.08 -10.61 -8.31
CA PHE A 89 -5.84 -11.20 -7.82
C PHE A 89 -5.18 -12.09 -8.87
N ASP A 90 -5.98 -12.94 -9.54
CA ASP A 90 -5.49 -13.78 -10.64
C ASP A 90 -5.06 -12.90 -11.82
N LEU A 91 -5.82 -11.85 -12.16
CA LEU A 91 -5.40 -10.85 -13.14
C LEU A 91 -4.00 -10.30 -12.84
N ILE A 92 -3.75 -9.85 -11.60
CA ILE A 92 -2.46 -9.27 -11.22
C ILE A 92 -1.35 -10.32 -11.30
N CYS A 93 -1.52 -11.48 -10.67
CA CYS A 93 -0.45 -12.48 -10.59
C CYS A 93 -0.14 -13.10 -11.96
N GLU A 94 -1.11 -13.17 -12.87
CA GLU A 94 -0.91 -13.81 -14.18
C GLU A 94 -0.51 -12.83 -15.29
N THR A 95 -0.86 -11.55 -15.17
CA THR A 95 -0.68 -10.58 -16.26
C THR A 95 0.17 -9.35 -15.92
N TYR A 96 0.43 -9.07 -14.65
CA TYR A 96 1.26 -7.95 -14.24
C TYR A 96 2.70 -8.42 -14.00
N GLN A 97 3.64 -7.49 -14.13
CA GLN A 97 5.04 -7.77 -13.83
C GLN A 97 5.36 -7.47 -12.37
N ASP A 98 5.94 -8.45 -11.66
CA ASP A 98 6.56 -8.23 -10.36
C ASP A 98 7.88 -7.47 -10.54
N VAL A 99 7.92 -6.24 -10.05
CA VAL A 99 9.10 -5.36 -10.12
C VAL A 99 9.93 -5.38 -8.83
N SER A 100 9.59 -6.24 -7.86
CA SER A 100 10.36 -6.41 -6.62
C SER A 100 11.82 -6.81 -6.89
N GLY A 101 12.05 -7.59 -7.95
CA GLY A 101 13.38 -8.02 -8.38
C GLY A 101 14.32 -6.90 -8.81
N LEU A 102 13.83 -5.66 -9.02
CA LEU A 102 14.70 -4.53 -9.32
C LEU A 102 15.61 -4.14 -8.15
N PHE A 103 15.22 -4.46 -6.91
CA PHE A 103 15.84 -3.99 -5.69
C PHE A 103 16.79 -5.02 -5.07
N LYS A 104 17.98 -4.58 -4.65
CA LYS A 104 18.97 -5.45 -4.00
C LYS A 104 18.47 -6.06 -2.69
N GLU A 105 17.64 -5.34 -1.96
CA GLU A 105 17.05 -5.77 -0.69
C GLU A 105 16.13 -6.99 -0.85
N ALA A 106 15.60 -7.21 -2.06
CA ALA A 106 14.78 -8.37 -2.39
C ALA A 106 15.60 -9.55 -2.95
N GLU A 107 16.93 -9.42 -3.08
CA GLU A 107 17.75 -10.34 -3.88
C GLU A 107 17.67 -11.79 -3.39
N GLU A 108 17.71 -12.02 -2.09
CA GLU A 108 17.67 -13.37 -1.51
C GLU A 108 16.37 -14.10 -1.88
N CYS A 109 15.21 -13.52 -1.54
CA CYS A 109 13.91 -14.14 -1.79
C CYS A 109 13.59 -14.21 -3.29
N VAL A 110 13.90 -13.17 -4.07
CA VAL A 110 13.64 -13.17 -5.52
C VAL A 110 14.48 -14.23 -6.23
N ARG A 111 15.72 -14.49 -5.79
CA ARG A 111 16.51 -15.60 -6.34
C ARG A 111 15.86 -16.95 -6.08
N GLU A 112 15.27 -17.15 -4.91
CA GLU A 112 14.52 -18.38 -4.58
C GLU A 112 13.27 -18.51 -5.46
N TYR A 113 12.48 -17.45 -5.62
CA TYR A 113 11.28 -17.46 -6.46
C TYR A 113 11.58 -17.71 -7.93
N ILE A 114 12.58 -17.03 -8.47
CA ILE A 114 13.08 -17.29 -9.83
C ILE A 114 13.58 -18.75 -9.96
N GLY A 115 14.24 -19.27 -8.94
CA GLY A 115 14.70 -20.66 -8.90
C GLY A 115 13.54 -21.66 -8.96
N ALA A 116 12.48 -21.42 -8.17
CA ALA A 116 11.26 -22.24 -8.17
C ALA A 116 10.55 -22.18 -9.54
N TYR A 117 10.35 -20.98 -10.08
CA TYR A 117 9.78 -20.78 -11.41
C TYR A 117 10.54 -21.56 -12.50
N ILE A 118 11.87 -21.48 -12.52
CA ILE A 118 12.69 -22.22 -13.50
C ILE A 118 12.54 -23.74 -13.32
N ALA A 119 12.43 -24.23 -12.08
CA ALA A 119 12.22 -25.64 -11.80
C ALA A 119 10.87 -26.13 -12.33
N ASP A 120 9.81 -25.36 -12.11
CA ASP A 120 8.45 -25.67 -12.57
C ASP A 120 8.36 -25.67 -14.09
N VAL A 121 8.93 -24.66 -14.77
CA VAL A 121 8.98 -24.62 -16.23
C VAL A 121 9.76 -25.82 -16.80
N ARG A 122 10.88 -26.21 -16.17
CA ARG A 122 11.65 -27.39 -16.59
C ARG A 122 10.91 -28.71 -16.35
N ALA A 123 9.99 -28.74 -15.38
CA ALA A 123 9.09 -29.85 -15.14
C ALA A 123 7.88 -29.86 -16.10
N GLY A 124 7.73 -28.84 -16.95
CA GLY A 124 6.62 -28.69 -17.89
C GLY A 124 5.34 -28.20 -17.23
N ILE A 125 5.44 -27.55 -16.06
CA ILE A 125 4.32 -26.91 -15.39
C ILE A 125 4.15 -25.52 -16.00
N ASP A 126 2.91 -25.20 -16.38
CA ASP A 126 2.55 -23.87 -16.86
C ASP A 126 2.36 -22.94 -15.66
N VAL A 127 3.34 -22.07 -15.43
CA VAL A 127 3.36 -21.08 -14.34
C VAL A 127 3.65 -19.70 -14.93
N PRO A 128 3.01 -18.63 -14.42
CA PRO A 128 3.26 -17.27 -14.88
C PRO A 128 4.73 -16.84 -14.71
N ASN A 129 5.25 -16.12 -15.69
CA ASN A 129 6.57 -15.49 -15.59
C ASN A 129 6.46 -14.12 -14.91
N GLU A 130 6.12 -14.12 -13.62
CA GLU A 130 5.83 -12.90 -12.84
C GLU A 130 6.96 -11.85 -12.95
N PHE A 131 8.23 -12.28 -12.88
CA PHE A 131 9.39 -11.38 -12.97
C PHE A 131 9.80 -11.01 -14.40
N GLY A 132 9.16 -11.57 -15.43
CA GLY A 132 9.46 -11.31 -16.84
C GLY A 132 10.88 -11.74 -17.26
N ILE A 133 11.41 -12.82 -16.68
CA ILE A 133 12.80 -13.22 -16.87
C ILE A 133 13.04 -14.02 -18.16
N ASP A 134 14.27 -13.96 -18.68
CA ASP A 134 14.80 -14.94 -19.65
C ASP A 134 15.44 -16.10 -18.89
N ILE A 135 14.94 -17.32 -19.07
CA ILE A 135 15.43 -18.52 -18.37
C ILE A 135 16.93 -18.79 -18.62
N ASN A 136 17.49 -18.34 -19.75
CA ASN A 136 18.91 -18.50 -20.04
C ASN A 136 19.78 -17.45 -19.31
N HIS A 137 19.19 -16.32 -18.94
CA HIS A 137 19.84 -15.20 -18.26
C HIS A 137 18.93 -14.62 -17.15
N PRO A 138 18.55 -15.44 -16.15
CA PRO A 138 17.38 -15.16 -15.31
C PRO A 138 17.53 -13.95 -14.39
N PHE A 139 18.76 -13.50 -14.14
CA PHE A 139 19.05 -12.35 -13.28
C PHE A 139 19.44 -11.10 -14.07
N ARG A 140 19.35 -11.12 -15.41
CA ARG A 140 19.69 -9.95 -16.23
C ARG A 140 18.66 -8.84 -15.98
N GLY A 141 19.15 -7.69 -15.55
CA GLY A 141 18.29 -6.54 -15.23
C GLY A 141 17.65 -6.59 -13.84
N GLN A 142 17.90 -7.64 -13.06
CA GLN A 142 17.50 -7.73 -11.65
C GLN A 142 18.55 -7.08 -10.74
N PHE A 143 18.14 -6.63 -9.55
CA PHE A 143 18.99 -6.13 -8.47
C PHE A 143 19.86 -4.94 -8.86
N GLN A 144 19.31 -4.04 -9.69
CA GLN A 144 20.05 -2.92 -10.28
C GLN A 144 20.18 -1.72 -9.34
N ARG A 145 19.35 -1.64 -8.29
CA ARG A 145 19.32 -0.50 -7.38
C ARG A 145 18.96 -0.87 -5.95
N GLU A 146 19.28 0.05 -5.05
CA GLU A 146 18.89 0.00 -3.64
C GLU A 146 17.54 0.71 -3.46
N THR A 147 16.84 0.37 -2.39
CA THR A 147 15.66 1.12 -1.98
C THR A 147 16.04 2.46 -1.36
N GLU A 148 15.19 3.46 -1.54
CA GLU A 148 15.40 4.81 -1.03
C GLU A 148 14.30 5.24 -0.06
N GLU A 149 14.69 5.91 1.02
CA GLU A 149 13.76 6.55 1.93
C GLU A 149 13.48 8.00 1.50
N TYR A 150 12.21 8.38 1.60
CA TYR A 150 11.75 9.73 1.30
C TYR A 150 11.03 10.32 2.50
N ARG A 151 11.34 11.58 2.81
CA ARG A 151 10.82 12.28 3.99
C ARG A 151 9.35 12.69 3.86
N TYR A 152 8.91 13.07 2.67
CA TYR A 152 7.57 13.61 2.44
C TYR A 152 6.79 12.74 1.46
N THR A 153 5.56 12.38 1.84
CA THR A 153 4.58 11.77 0.95
C THR A 153 3.53 12.80 0.59
N ILE A 154 3.31 12.99 -0.70
CA ILE A 154 2.56 14.09 -1.29
C ILE A 154 1.34 13.53 -2.00
N ASN A 155 0.17 14.08 -1.70
CA ASN A 155 -1.04 13.87 -2.48
C ASN A 155 -1.28 15.12 -3.35
N TYR A 156 -0.97 14.99 -4.65
CA TYR A 156 -1.08 16.06 -5.62
C TYR A 156 -2.53 16.47 -5.89
N THR A 157 -3.46 15.50 -5.91
CA THR A 157 -4.89 15.75 -6.13
C THR A 157 -5.48 16.63 -5.04
N LYS A 158 -5.12 16.38 -3.78
CA LYS A 158 -5.68 17.08 -2.62
C LYS A 158 -4.85 18.29 -2.17
N GLY A 159 -3.66 18.51 -2.72
CA GLY A 159 -2.78 19.61 -2.31
C GLY A 159 -2.28 19.48 -0.87
N ILE A 160 -2.12 18.25 -0.38
CA ILE A 160 -1.69 17.95 1.00
C ILE A 160 -0.48 17.03 1.02
N TYR A 161 0.25 17.03 2.13
CA TYR A 161 1.35 16.10 2.35
C TYR A 161 1.46 15.71 3.83
N TYR A 162 2.04 14.55 4.11
CA TYR A 162 2.53 14.21 5.44
C TYR A 162 4.05 14.02 5.43
N GLU A 163 4.63 14.17 6.61
CA GLU A 163 6.06 14.00 6.82
C GLU A 163 6.29 12.76 7.68
N LEU A 164 7.10 11.84 7.18
CA LEU A 164 7.42 10.61 7.88
C LEU A 164 8.15 10.95 9.19
N GLY A 165 7.78 10.27 10.28
CA GLY A 165 8.33 10.52 11.62
C GLY A 165 7.70 11.72 12.36
N GLU A 166 7.30 12.76 11.64
CA GLU A 166 6.80 14.02 12.21
C GLU A 166 5.27 14.17 12.21
N THR A 167 4.57 13.62 11.21
CA THR A 167 3.11 13.55 11.22
C THR A 167 2.66 12.46 12.19
N ALA A 168 1.85 12.82 13.18
CA ALA A 168 1.38 11.86 14.16
C ALA A 168 0.27 10.98 13.58
N VAL A 169 0.49 9.67 13.57
CA VAL A 169 -0.53 8.68 13.18
C VAL A 169 -1.24 8.22 14.45
N VAL A 170 -2.57 8.34 14.47
CA VAL A 170 -3.39 8.11 15.65
C VAL A 170 -4.34 6.95 15.41
N ALA A 171 -4.10 5.85 16.10
CA ALA A 171 -5.00 4.70 16.13
C ALA A 171 -6.10 4.92 17.18
N ARG A 172 -7.37 4.78 16.75
CA ARG A 172 -8.54 4.90 17.62
C ARG A 172 -9.09 3.51 17.95
N VAL A 173 -9.33 3.26 19.23
CA VAL A 173 -9.90 2.00 19.72
C VAL A 173 -11.34 2.22 20.12
N TYR A 174 -12.23 1.40 19.56
CA TYR A 174 -13.65 1.42 19.82
C TYR A 174 -14.08 0.22 20.68
N ASN A 175 -15.30 0.27 21.21
CA ASN A 175 -15.98 -0.91 21.74
C ASN A 175 -16.24 -1.94 20.62
N ALA A 176 -16.57 -3.18 20.99
CA ALA A 176 -16.78 -4.28 20.04
C ALA A 176 -17.92 -4.02 19.04
N ASP A 177 -18.87 -3.16 19.39
CA ASP A 177 -19.97 -2.70 18.54
C ASP A 177 -19.61 -1.48 17.67
N PHE A 178 -18.36 -1.01 17.74
CA PHE A 178 -17.83 0.17 17.06
C PHE A 178 -18.59 1.48 17.33
N SER A 179 -19.50 1.51 18.30
CA SER A 179 -20.37 2.67 18.56
C SER A 179 -19.65 3.77 19.33
N THR A 180 -18.69 3.39 20.18
CA THR A 180 -18.08 4.28 21.16
C THR A 180 -16.57 4.14 21.16
N GLU A 181 -15.86 5.24 20.89
CA GLU A 181 -14.42 5.32 21.07
C GLU A 181 -14.08 5.18 22.56
N ARG A 182 -13.17 4.26 22.91
CA ARG A 182 -12.70 4.04 24.28
C ARG A 182 -11.46 4.89 24.57
N TYR A 183 -10.47 4.82 23.69
CA TYR A 183 -9.19 5.52 23.82
C TYR A 183 -8.49 5.58 22.45
N TYR A 184 -7.46 6.41 22.34
CA TYR A 184 -6.59 6.47 21.18
C TYR A 184 -5.12 6.52 21.61
N TYR A 185 -4.23 6.13 20.71
CA TYR A 185 -2.79 6.20 20.89
C TYR A 185 -2.09 6.60 19.60
N GLU A 186 -0.95 7.25 19.74
CA GLU A 186 -0.04 7.50 18.62
C GLU A 186 0.76 6.24 18.30
N VAL A 187 0.86 5.93 17.01
CA VAL A 187 1.59 4.78 16.47
C VAL A 187 2.74 5.25 15.58
N GLU A 188 3.79 4.45 15.56
CA GLU A 188 4.94 4.64 14.69
C GLU A 188 4.78 3.85 13.39
N GLU A 189 3.66 4.10 12.72
CA GLU A 189 3.29 3.45 11.46
C GLU A 189 3.31 4.45 10.29
N ASP A 190 3.55 3.95 9.09
CA ASP A 190 3.28 4.67 7.85
C ASP A 190 1.81 4.50 7.46
N PRO A 191 1.04 5.59 7.29
CA PRO A 191 -0.38 5.49 6.96
C PRO A 191 -0.65 5.18 5.48
N LEU A 192 0.35 5.15 4.60
CA LEU A 192 0.13 5.09 3.14
C LEU A 192 -0.70 3.89 2.69
N SER A 193 -0.42 2.70 3.22
CA SER A 193 -1.17 1.47 2.88
C SER A 193 -2.65 1.59 3.25
N LEU A 194 -2.99 2.28 4.36
CA LEU A 194 -4.38 2.54 4.73
C LEU A 194 -5.02 3.63 3.87
N LEU A 195 -4.24 4.63 3.44
CA LEU A 195 -4.73 5.71 2.60
C LEU A 195 -5.00 5.26 1.17
N LEU A 196 -4.25 4.26 0.67
CA LEU A 196 -4.38 3.67 -0.67
C LEU A 196 -4.96 2.25 -0.67
N GLY A 197 -5.43 1.77 0.48
CA GLY A 197 -5.87 0.40 0.69
C GLY A 197 -7.21 0.08 0.02
N TYR A 198 -7.32 -1.12 -0.54
CA TYR A 198 -8.57 -1.69 -1.03
C TYR A 198 -8.57 -3.20 -0.76
N GLY A 199 -9.56 -3.71 -0.03
CA GLY A 199 -9.62 -5.12 0.36
C GLY A 199 -11.02 -5.53 0.79
N GLU A 200 -11.27 -6.84 0.94
CA GLU A 200 -12.53 -7.39 1.45
C GLU A 200 -12.83 -6.85 2.85
N LYS A 201 -11.81 -6.80 3.71
CA LYS A 201 -11.95 -6.43 5.13
C LYS A 201 -11.50 -5.00 5.42
N ALA A 202 -10.95 -4.32 4.43
CA ALA A 202 -10.49 -2.95 4.55
C ALA A 202 -11.43 -2.01 3.80
N LYS A 203 -11.84 -0.94 4.49
CA LYS A 203 -12.54 0.13 3.78
C LYS A 203 -11.60 0.76 2.76
N PRO A 204 -12.14 1.15 1.58
CA PRO A 204 -11.38 1.90 0.61
C PRO A 204 -10.68 3.10 1.25
N GLY A 205 -9.39 3.24 0.98
CA GLY A 205 -8.57 4.32 1.47
C GLY A 205 -9.02 5.66 0.90
N GLU A 206 -8.86 6.72 1.70
CA GLU A 206 -9.32 8.06 1.31
C GLU A 206 -8.53 8.69 0.16
N TRP A 207 -7.38 8.11 -0.20
CA TRP A 207 -6.50 8.55 -1.30
C TRP A 207 -6.56 7.62 -2.51
N LEU A 208 -7.43 6.61 -2.49
CA LEU A 208 -7.57 5.66 -3.60
C LEU A 208 -7.92 6.40 -4.90
N GLY A 209 -7.06 6.27 -5.92
CA GLY A 209 -7.21 6.95 -7.22
C GLY A 209 -6.61 8.36 -7.29
N ASP A 210 -6.00 8.86 -6.21
CA ASP A 210 -5.30 10.15 -6.24
C ASP A 210 -3.90 10.04 -6.86
N ALA A 211 -3.38 11.16 -7.36
CA ALA A 211 -2.00 11.27 -7.81
C ALA A 211 -1.08 11.43 -6.59
N ILE A 212 -0.26 10.40 -6.33
CA ILE A 212 0.68 10.36 -5.20
C ILE A 212 2.12 10.49 -5.70
N GLY A 213 2.99 11.07 -4.86
CA GLY A 213 4.43 10.97 -5.04
C GLY A 213 5.18 11.27 -3.76
N VAL A 214 6.50 11.31 -3.85
CA VAL A 214 7.38 11.50 -2.69
C VAL A 214 8.46 12.55 -2.96
N SER A 215 9.05 13.11 -1.91
CA SER A 215 10.13 14.09 -1.99
C SER A 215 10.97 14.12 -0.73
N ASN A 216 12.27 14.45 -0.87
CA ASN A 216 13.14 14.80 0.25
C ASN A 216 13.18 16.30 0.54
N GLN A 217 12.64 17.12 -0.36
CA GLN A 217 12.43 18.55 -0.16
C GLN A 217 10.98 18.81 0.24
N ARG A 218 10.78 19.72 1.18
CA ARG A 218 9.44 20.11 1.63
C ARG A 218 8.64 20.64 0.42
N PRO A 219 7.44 20.09 0.14
CA PRO A 219 6.66 20.51 -1.02
C PRO A 219 6.08 21.92 -0.82
N GLU A 220 6.50 22.87 -1.66
CA GLU A 220 6.00 24.26 -1.63
C GLU A 220 4.57 24.35 -2.18
N GLY A 221 3.71 25.13 -1.52
CA GLY A 221 2.31 25.30 -1.93
C GLY A 221 1.35 24.19 -1.45
N PHE A 222 1.86 23.19 -0.71
CA PHE A 222 1.04 22.11 -0.15
C PHE A 222 0.77 22.31 1.35
N PHE A 223 -0.37 21.80 1.82
CA PHE A 223 -0.72 21.82 3.23
C PHE A 223 -0.19 20.59 3.96
N ARG A 224 0.55 20.81 5.06
CA ARG A 224 1.00 19.73 5.94
C ARG A 224 -0.17 19.17 6.74
N ILE A 225 -0.30 17.84 6.74
CA ILE A 225 -1.19 17.11 7.63
C ILE A 225 -0.46 16.86 8.96
N PRO A 226 -0.90 17.47 10.09
CA PRO A 226 -0.23 17.28 11.37
C PRO A 226 -0.58 15.95 12.04
N ARG A 227 -1.79 15.42 11.77
CA ARG A 227 -2.29 14.17 12.33
C ARG A 227 -3.13 13.40 11.33
N ILE A 228 -2.93 12.09 11.26
CA ILE A 228 -3.75 11.16 10.47
C ILE A 228 -4.45 10.21 11.44
N TYR A 229 -5.78 10.15 11.39
CA TYR A 229 -6.58 9.30 12.25
C TYR A 229 -6.99 8.03 11.52
N LEU A 230 -6.59 6.87 12.06
CA LEU A 230 -6.96 5.58 11.51
C LEU A 230 -8.40 5.25 11.93
N LYS A 231 -9.34 5.31 10.98
CA LYS A 231 -10.78 5.02 11.21
C LYS A 231 -11.05 3.54 11.47
N TYR A 232 -10.21 2.66 10.93
CA TYR A 232 -10.31 1.21 11.07
C TYR A 232 -8.94 0.67 11.45
N TYR A 233 -8.72 0.48 12.75
CA TYR A 233 -7.63 -0.35 13.23
C TYR A 233 -8.24 -1.65 13.75
N PRO A 234 -8.62 -2.59 12.84
CA PRO A 234 -9.26 -3.82 13.24
C PRO A 234 -8.27 -4.66 14.06
N TYR A 235 -8.75 -5.16 15.20
CA TYR A 235 -8.25 -6.37 15.86
C TYR A 235 -6.75 -6.43 16.22
N TYR A 236 -6.38 -5.83 17.36
CA TYR A 236 -5.10 -6.14 18.04
C TYR A 236 -5.24 -6.54 19.51
N HIS A 237 -6.43 -6.92 19.99
CA HIS A 237 -6.59 -7.19 21.43
C HIS A 237 -6.37 -8.64 21.87
N ASN A 238 -6.38 -9.64 20.99
CA ASN A 238 -6.50 -11.04 21.47
C ASN A 238 -5.37 -12.03 21.12
N SER A 239 -4.33 -11.68 20.35
CA SER A 239 -3.26 -12.68 20.08
C SER A 239 -1.89 -12.16 19.65
N CYS A 240 -1.75 -10.91 19.20
CA CYS A 240 -0.42 -10.34 18.97
C CYS A 240 0.01 -9.56 20.20
N THR A 241 1.15 -9.96 20.77
CA THR A 241 2.00 -9.09 21.57
C THR A 241 2.19 -7.77 20.80
N LEU A 242 1.40 -6.75 21.14
CA LEU A 242 1.71 -5.34 20.96
C LEU A 242 2.93 -5.00 21.83
N SER A 243 4.03 -5.73 21.67
CA SER A 243 5.29 -5.44 22.34
C SER A 243 6.12 -4.61 21.38
N ARG A 244 5.91 -3.28 21.37
CA ARG A 244 6.97 -2.27 21.57
C ARG A 244 6.64 -0.82 21.14
N ARG A 245 5.58 -0.50 20.39
CA ARG A 245 5.42 0.87 19.81
C ARG A 245 4.08 1.58 20.10
N MET A 246 3.48 1.39 21.28
CA MET A 246 2.47 2.34 21.78
C MET A 246 3.18 3.52 22.43
N VAL A 247 3.16 4.68 21.77
CA VAL A 247 3.95 5.85 22.23
C VAL A 247 3.26 6.56 23.39
N ARG A 248 1.93 6.74 23.33
CA ARG A 248 1.18 7.46 24.37
C ARG A 248 -0.31 7.15 24.37
N ARG A 249 -0.86 6.72 25.51
CA ARG A 249 -2.31 6.65 25.75
C ARG A 249 -2.82 8.04 26.13
N MET A 250 -3.78 8.58 25.39
CA MET A 250 -4.36 9.89 25.71
C MET A 250 -5.77 9.74 26.32
N PRO A 251 -6.08 10.40 27.45
CA PRO A 251 -7.44 10.47 27.97
C PRO A 251 -8.32 11.36 27.07
N LYS A 252 -9.64 11.11 27.05
CA LYS A 252 -10.61 11.98 26.35
C LYS A 252 -10.57 13.39 26.96
N SER A 253 -9.80 14.32 26.37
CA SER A 253 -9.97 15.75 26.64
C SER A 253 -11.01 16.32 25.67
N LYS A 254 -11.90 17.19 26.18
CA LYS A 254 -12.91 17.94 25.44
C LYS A 254 -12.31 19.08 24.60
N GLU A 255 -11.15 18.87 23.98
CA GLU A 255 -10.65 19.82 23.01
C GLU A 255 -11.10 19.37 21.64
N SER A 256 -11.93 20.21 21.02
CA SER A 256 -12.47 20.07 19.68
C SER A 256 -11.35 19.78 18.67
N ILE A 257 -11.16 18.50 18.38
CA ILE A 257 -10.36 18.02 17.25
C ILE A 257 -11.26 18.09 16.03
N ALA A 258 -10.81 18.78 14.99
CA ALA A 258 -11.47 18.79 13.69
C ALA A 258 -11.61 17.34 13.19
N VAL A 259 -12.80 16.78 13.40
CA VAL A 259 -13.32 15.70 12.59
C VAL A 259 -13.74 16.40 11.31
N TYR A 260 -13.10 16.11 10.18
CA TYR A 260 -13.65 16.50 8.88
C TYR A 260 -14.78 15.55 8.53
N PRO A 261 -16.03 16.02 8.48
CA PRO A 261 -16.95 15.66 7.43
C PRO A 261 -17.02 16.81 6.42
N ALA A 262 -17.28 16.45 5.17
CA ALA A 262 -17.81 17.31 4.11
C ALA A 262 -16.83 18.16 3.30
N LYS A 263 -17.01 18.01 1.97
CA LYS A 263 -16.93 19.00 0.89
C LYS A 263 -15.91 20.12 1.02
N ILE A 264 -14.95 20.09 0.11
CA ILE A 264 -14.20 21.27 -0.35
C ILE A 264 -15.21 22.19 -1.04
N GLU A 265 -15.80 23.12 -0.30
CA GLU A 265 -16.41 24.33 -0.86
C GLU A 265 -15.74 25.54 -0.22
N GLU A 266 -15.05 26.30 -1.09
CA GLU A 266 -14.71 27.72 -1.00
C GLU A 266 -13.91 28.22 0.23
N MET A 267 -12.59 28.29 0.06
CA MET A 267 -11.77 29.32 0.69
C MET A 267 -11.29 30.33 -0.37
N THR A 268 -12.21 31.17 -0.84
CA THR A 268 -11.89 32.47 -1.46
C THR A 268 -12.27 33.59 -0.50
N ARG A 269 -11.24 34.25 0.05
CA ARG A 269 -11.22 35.70 0.27
C ARG A 269 -9.82 36.20 -0.02
#